data_AF-A0A355C969-F1
#
_entry.id   AF-A0A355C969-F1
#
_cell.length_a   1.000
_cell.length_b   1.000
_cell.length_c   1.000
_cell.angle_alpha   90.00
_cell.angle_beta   90.00
_cell.angle_gamma   90.00
#
_symmetry.space_group_name_H-M   'P 1'
#
loop_
_entity.id
_entity.type
_entity.pdbx_description
1 polymer ?
#
loop_
_entity_poly.entity_id
_entity_poly.type
_entity_poly.pdbx_seq_one_letter_code
_entity_poly.pdbx_strand_id
1 'polypeptide(L)'
;NSPLRYVCSTYDPDDQIIRDGFYEGGRKVVSFANMLKHDTLPLAETLDKVLKVGQQEMGRPVEIEFAVNIKSQQEAEFFVLQIRPIVDNKEVVNEDLENIDKSETVLYSRNALGNGISTDVSDVVYVKTKHFSAANNPAIAREIEKVNIRFSEADKNYVLVGPGRWGSSDPWLGIPVKWAHISQARVIVESGLENYRIEPSQGTHFFQNLTSFGVGYFTINSFSQQDGFFDEDFLDSQPAVYETDFIRHVCFDQPLPIKISGKKKIGVVLKP
;
A
#
# COMPACT_ATOMS: atom_id res chain seq x y z
N ASN A 1 14.52 -26.27 20.65
CA ASN A 1 15.14 -25.98 19.34
C ASN A 1 14.38 -24.85 18.67
N SER A 2 15.06 -23.77 18.28
CA SER A 2 14.40 -22.62 17.65
C SER A 2 14.12 -22.91 16.16
N PRO A 3 12.91 -22.62 15.65
CA PRO A 3 12.57 -22.82 14.22
C PRO A 3 13.44 -21.98 13.29
N LEU A 4 14.06 -20.91 13.82
CA LEU A 4 14.99 -20.04 13.12
C LEU A 4 16.11 -20.84 12.43
N ARG A 5 16.57 -21.94 13.03
CA ARG A 5 17.66 -22.77 12.46
C ARG A 5 17.32 -23.36 11.08
N TYR A 6 16.04 -23.55 10.76
CA TYR A 6 15.60 -24.14 9.50
C TYR A 6 15.44 -23.11 8.38
N VAL A 7 15.21 -21.84 8.72
CA VAL A 7 14.88 -20.77 7.75
C VAL A 7 16.01 -19.75 7.53
N CYS A 8 17.13 -19.88 8.26
CA CYS A 8 18.25 -18.94 8.20
C CYS A 8 19.43 -19.42 7.37
N SER A 9 20.12 -18.45 6.78
CA SER A 9 21.53 -18.50 6.40
C SER A 9 22.38 -17.75 7.44
N THR A 10 23.69 -17.94 7.39
CA THR A 10 24.65 -17.24 8.27
C THR A 10 25.61 -16.40 7.43
N TYR A 11 25.69 -15.11 7.73
CA TYR A 11 26.70 -14.22 7.18
C TYR A 11 28.03 -14.40 7.92
N ASP A 12 29.05 -14.73 7.15
CA ASP A 12 30.44 -14.89 7.57
C ASP A 12 31.18 -13.57 7.32
N PRO A 13 31.59 -12.84 8.38
CA PRO A 13 32.25 -11.54 8.22
C PRO A 13 33.69 -11.66 7.73
N ASP A 14 34.37 -12.79 7.98
CA ASP A 14 35.77 -12.97 7.62
C ASP A 14 35.90 -13.18 6.11
N ASP A 15 35.03 -14.03 5.56
CA ASP A 15 34.96 -14.31 4.11
C ASP A 15 34.01 -13.36 3.36
N GLN A 16 33.24 -12.53 4.07
CA GLN A 16 32.19 -11.66 3.52
C GLN A 16 31.13 -12.39 2.67
N ILE A 17 30.82 -13.64 2.98
CA ILE A 17 29.84 -14.45 2.25
C ILE A 17 28.63 -14.84 3.10
N ILE A 18 27.53 -15.18 2.43
CA ILE A 18 26.37 -15.79 3.07
C ILE A 18 26.45 -17.31 2.86
N ARG A 19 26.55 -18.06 3.96
CA ARG A 19 26.55 -19.51 3.97
C ARG A 19 25.14 -20.02 4.23
N ASP A 20 24.65 -20.90 3.38
CA ASP A 20 23.33 -21.52 3.53
C ASP A 20 23.30 -22.38 4.81
N GLY A 21 22.36 -22.06 5.70
CA GLY A 21 22.17 -22.76 6.97
C GLY A 21 22.57 -21.97 8.23
N PHE A 22 22.32 -22.60 9.37
CA PHE A 22 22.59 -22.04 10.69
C PHE A 22 23.93 -22.57 11.21
N TYR A 23 24.94 -21.69 11.27
CA TYR A 23 26.26 -21.98 11.84
C TYR A 23 26.47 -21.19 13.14
N GLU A 24 27.40 -21.65 13.98
CA GLU A 24 27.83 -20.86 15.14
C GLU A 24 28.61 -19.61 14.71
N GLY A 25 28.48 -18.51 15.46
CA GLY A 25 29.01 -17.21 15.02
C GLY A 25 28.25 -16.61 13.84
N GLY A 26 28.67 -15.41 13.40
CA GLY A 26 28.08 -14.71 12.24
C GLY A 26 26.64 -14.21 12.42
N ARG A 27 26.23 -13.24 11.60
CA ARG A 27 24.87 -12.68 11.65
C ARG A 27 23.88 -13.64 10.97
N LYS A 28 22.70 -13.82 11.57
CA LYS A 28 21.64 -14.67 10.99
C LYS A 28 20.79 -13.87 10.02
N VAL A 29 20.59 -14.42 8.84
CA VAL A 29 19.79 -13.83 7.77
C VAL A 29 18.64 -14.78 7.47
N VAL A 30 17.40 -14.30 7.57
CA VAL A 30 16.22 -15.08 7.18
C VAL A 30 16.19 -15.14 5.66
N SER A 31 16.58 -16.29 5.09
CA SER A 31 16.80 -16.46 3.65
C SER A 31 15.92 -17.56 3.05
N PHE A 32 15.41 -18.47 3.88
CA PHE A 32 14.72 -19.69 3.47
C PHE A 32 15.53 -20.60 2.51
N ALA A 33 16.86 -20.45 2.44
CA ALA A 33 17.71 -21.17 1.48
C ALA A 33 17.54 -22.70 1.59
N ASN A 34 17.44 -23.25 2.79
CA ASN A 34 17.22 -24.68 2.98
C ASN A 34 15.90 -25.18 2.37
N MET A 35 14.86 -24.35 2.38
CA MET A 35 13.52 -24.73 1.91
C MET A 35 13.33 -24.42 0.42
N LEU A 36 13.94 -23.35 -0.08
CA LEU A 36 13.72 -22.86 -1.46
C LEU A 36 14.81 -23.27 -2.44
N LYS A 37 16.02 -23.58 -1.96
CA LYS A 37 17.17 -23.96 -2.82
C LYS A 37 17.59 -25.40 -2.61
N HIS A 38 17.51 -25.90 -1.38
CA HIS A 38 17.92 -27.27 -1.02
C HIS A 38 16.73 -28.23 -0.86
N ASP A 39 15.50 -27.76 -1.10
CA ASP A 39 14.26 -28.55 -1.07
C ASP A 39 14.12 -29.47 0.16
N THR A 40 14.65 -29.04 1.32
CA THR A 40 14.56 -29.83 2.57
C THR A 40 13.11 -30.12 2.98
N LEU A 41 12.22 -29.18 2.67
CA LEU A 41 10.77 -29.32 2.78
C LEU A 41 10.12 -28.81 1.49
N PRO A 42 9.07 -29.47 0.98
CA PRO A 42 8.40 -29.09 -0.26
C PRO A 42 7.45 -27.89 -0.05
N LEU A 43 7.90 -26.82 0.61
CA LEU A 43 7.06 -25.68 0.95
C LEU A 43 6.59 -24.94 -0.31
N ALA A 44 7.50 -24.68 -1.25
CA ALA A 44 7.16 -23.98 -2.49
C ALA A 44 6.11 -24.75 -3.31
N GLU A 45 6.29 -26.07 -3.45
CA GLU A 45 5.33 -26.93 -4.14
C GLU A 45 3.99 -26.99 -3.41
N THR A 46 4.01 -27.04 -2.07
CA THR A 46 2.79 -27.03 -1.26
C THR A 46 2.02 -25.73 -1.43
N LEU A 47 2.71 -24.58 -1.38
CA LEU A 47 2.09 -23.27 -1.60
C LEU A 47 1.50 -23.15 -3.01
N ASP A 48 2.24 -23.58 -4.04
CA ASP A 48 1.75 -23.58 -5.42
C ASP A 48 0.49 -24.44 -5.59
N LYS A 49 0.47 -25.64 -4.99
CA LYS A 49 -0.72 -26.51 -5.00
C LYS A 49 -1.91 -25.87 -4.29
N VAL A 50 -1.70 -25.35 -3.09
CA VAL A 50 -2.78 -24.72 -2.29
C VAL A 50 -3.35 -23.51 -3.03
N LEU A 51 -2.50 -22.66 -3.62
CA LEU A 51 -2.94 -21.50 -4.40
C LEU A 51 -3.72 -21.91 -5.65
N LYS A 52 -3.25 -22.93 -6.40
CA LYS A 52 -3.95 -23.45 -7.59
C LYS A 52 -5.32 -24.02 -7.26
N VAL A 53 -5.40 -24.87 -6.23
CA VAL A 53 -6.67 -25.45 -5.77
C VAL A 53 -7.59 -24.34 -5.28
N GLY A 54 -7.10 -23.43 -4.45
CA GLY A 54 -7.88 -22.29 -3.95
C GLY A 54 -8.44 -21.42 -5.09
N GLN A 55 -7.61 -21.12 -6.10
CA GLN A 55 -8.04 -20.36 -7.27
C GLN A 55 -9.12 -21.10 -8.09
N GLN A 56 -8.96 -22.41 -8.28
CA GLN A 56 -9.93 -23.23 -9.02
C GLN A 56 -11.28 -23.27 -8.30
N GLU A 57 -11.28 -23.56 -6.99
CA GLU A 57 -12.50 -23.71 -6.20
C GLU A 57 -13.22 -22.37 -5.96
N MET A 58 -12.47 -21.26 -5.82
CA MET A 58 -13.05 -19.93 -5.62
C MET A 58 -13.34 -19.18 -6.94
N GLY A 59 -12.95 -19.75 -8.08
CA GLY A 59 -13.17 -19.19 -9.42
C GLY A 59 -12.45 -17.87 -9.70
N ARG A 60 -11.46 -17.50 -8.87
CA ARG A 60 -10.64 -16.29 -9.02
C ARG A 60 -9.32 -16.42 -8.25
N PRO A 61 -8.28 -15.60 -8.54
CA PRO A 61 -7.03 -15.64 -7.78
C PRO A 61 -7.27 -15.52 -6.27
N VAL A 62 -6.47 -16.21 -5.47
CA VAL A 62 -6.61 -16.24 -4.01
C VAL A 62 -5.32 -15.81 -3.33
N GLU A 63 -5.45 -15.24 -2.15
CA GLU A 63 -4.36 -15.06 -1.19
C GLU A 63 -4.56 -16.02 -0.01
N ILE A 64 -3.47 -16.50 0.57
CA ILE A 64 -3.49 -17.38 1.75
C ILE A 64 -2.59 -16.84 2.85
N GLU A 65 -3.02 -17.04 4.10
CA GLU A 65 -2.16 -16.97 5.27
C GLU A 65 -1.94 -18.38 5.78
N PHE A 66 -0.69 -18.71 6.12
CA PHE A 66 -0.31 -20.05 6.51
C PHE A 66 0.69 -20.05 7.68
N ALA A 67 0.75 -21.18 8.39
CA ALA A 67 1.77 -21.47 9.37
C ALA A 67 2.42 -22.82 9.07
N VAL A 68 3.70 -22.93 9.37
CA VAL A 68 4.46 -24.18 9.23
C VAL A 68 5.07 -24.54 10.58
N ASN A 69 4.69 -25.68 11.12
CA ASN A 69 5.31 -26.25 12.30
C ASN A 69 6.42 -27.23 11.87
N ILE A 70 7.69 -26.80 11.97
CA ILE A 70 8.85 -27.60 11.54
C ILE A 70 9.27 -28.51 12.70
N LYS A 71 9.08 -29.83 12.54
CA LYS A 71 9.49 -30.86 13.52
C LYS A 71 10.94 -31.29 13.30
N SER A 72 11.34 -31.44 12.04
CA SER A 72 12.71 -31.80 11.63
C SER A 72 13.04 -31.21 10.25
N GLN A 73 14.25 -31.48 9.73
CA GLN A 73 14.63 -31.01 8.38
C GLN A 73 13.75 -31.58 7.27
N GLN A 74 13.08 -32.72 7.48
CA GLN A 74 12.26 -33.41 6.47
C GLN A 74 10.80 -33.56 6.90
N GLU A 75 10.45 -33.17 8.12
CA GLU A 75 9.11 -33.30 8.67
C GLU A 75 8.59 -31.95 9.15
N ALA A 76 7.45 -31.54 8.58
CA ALA A 76 6.74 -30.34 8.99
C ALA A 76 5.23 -30.53 8.81
N GLU A 77 4.45 -29.79 9.58
CA GLU A 77 3.00 -29.67 9.43
C GLU A 77 2.69 -28.31 8.82
N PHE A 78 1.86 -28.30 7.77
CA PHE A 78 1.43 -27.09 7.08
C PHE A 78 -0.04 -26.80 7.45
N PHE A 79 -0.30 -25.58 7.88
CA PHE A 79 -1.63 -25.11 8.26
C PHE A 79 -2.02 -23.92 7.39
N VAL A 80 -3.17 -24.01 6.71
CA VAL A 80 -3.82 -22.85 6.11
C VAL A 80 -4.60 -22.15 7.23
N LEU A 81 -4.21 -20.93 7.56
CA LEU A 81 -4.86 -20.11 8.59
C LEU A 81 -6.02 -19.32 8.01
N GLN A 82 -5.84 -18.81 6.79
CA GLN A 82 -6.85 -18.06 6.07
C GLN A 82 -6.66 -18.25 4.57
N ILE A 83 -7.77 -18.24 3.83
CA ILE A 83 -7.79 -18.15 2.37
C ILE A 83 -8.85 -17.12 1.99
N ARG A 84 -8.49 -16.16 1.13
CA ARG A 84 -9.41 -15.14 0.63
C ARG A 84 -9.31 -15.02 -0.89
N PRO A 85 -10.44 -14.90 -1.60
CA PRO A 85 -10.41 -14.52 -2.99
C PRO A 85 -9.92 -13.07 -3.12
N ILE A 86 -8.98 -12.84 -4.03
CA ILE A 86 -8.53 -11.50 -4.40
C ILE A 86 -9.65 -10.86 -5.24
N VAL A 87 -10.05 -9.64 -4.88
CA VAL A 87 -11.00 -8.86 -5.66
C VAL A 87 -10.31 -8.45 -6.96
N ASP A 88 -10.67 -9.14 -8.03
CA ASP A 88 -10.22 -8.85 -9.38
C ASP A 88 -11.02 -7.64 -9.89
N ASN A 89 -10.46 -6.44 -9.77
CA ASN A 89 -10.99 -5.27 -10.49
C ASN A 89 -10.67 -5.48 -11.98
N LYS A 90 -11.59 -6.16 -12.67
CA LYS A 90 -11.47 -6.66 -14.04
C LYS A 90 -11.39 -5.61 -15.15
N GLU A 91 -11.38 -4.32 -14.83
CA GLU A 91 -11.10 -3.32 -15.86
C GLU A 91 -9.60 -3.28 -16.12
N VAL A 92 -9.17 -4.08 -17.10
CA VAL A 92 -7.84 -3.91 -17.71
C VAL A 92 -7.78 -2.48 -18.21
N VAL A 93 -6.96 -1.67 -17.55
CA VAL A 93 -6.64 -0.33 -18.05
C VAL A 93 -5.87 -0.52 -19.36
N ASN A 94 -6.59 -0.48 -20.47
CA ASN A 94 -6.06 -0.62 -21.82
C ASN A 94 -5.62 0.74 -22.41
N GLU A 95 -5.83 1.81 -21.66
CA GLU A 95 -5.39 3.16 -22.00
C GLU A 95 -3.90 3.35 -21.68
N ASP A 96 -3.25 4.19 -22.49
CA ASP A 96 -1.87 4.57 -22.25
C ASP A 96 -1.76 5.66 -21.17
N LEU A 97 -1.74 5.24 -19.91
CA LEU A 97 -1.55 6.15 -18.77
C LEU A 97 -0.18 6.86 -18.76
N GLU A 98 0.76 6.51 -19.64
CA GLU A 98 2.04 7.22 -19.74
C GLU A 98 1.92 8.59 -20.41
N ASN A 99 0.91 8.77 -21.27
CA ASN A 99 0.69 9.96 -22.08
C ASN A 99 -0.66 10.62 -21.73
N ILE A 100 -0.83 10.97 -20.45
CA ILE A 100 -2.04 11.64 -19.99
C ILE A 100 -1.85 13.17 -19.98
N ASP A 101 -2.91 13.91 -20.32
CA ASP A 101 -2.86 15.37 -20.31
C ASP A 101 -2.79 15.87 -18.86
N LYS A 102 -1.70 16.57 -18.55
CA LYS A 102 -1.49 17.19 -17.24
C LYS A 102 -2.58 18.21 -16.89
N SER A 103 -3.12 18.91 -17.88
CA SER A 103 -4.16 19.93 -17.67
C SER A 103 -5.49 19.33 -17.20
N GLU A 104 -5.78 18.09 -17.60
CA GLU A 104 -6.98 17.32 -17.24
C GLU A 104 -6.78 16.41 -16.02
N THR A 105 -5.63 16.49 -15.35
CA THR A 105 -5.25 15.55 -14.28
C THR A 105 -5.09 16.27 -12.95
N VAL A 106 -5.73 15.74 -11.89
CA VAL A 106 -5.54 16.21 -10.51
C VAL A 106 -4.30 15.54 -9.91
N LEU A 107 -4.10 14.26 -10.20
CA LEU A 107 -3.09 13.46 -9.54
C LEU A 107 -2.47 12.44 -10.50
N TYR A 108 -1.15 12.38 -10.53
CA TYR A 108 -0.38 11.44 -11.34
C TYR A 108 0.74 10.82 -10.50
N SER A 109 0.95 9.51 -10.60
CA SER A 109 2.06 8.82 -9.95
C SER A 109 2.59 7.70 -10.84
N ARG A 110 3.92 7.58 -10.94
CA ARG A 110 4.65 6.42 -11.50
C ARG A 110 5.02 5.37 -10.45
N ASN A 111 4.53 5.54 -9.24
CA ASN A 111 4.68 4.59 -8.16
C ASN A 111 3.31 4.35 -7.50
N ALA A 112 2.42 3.73 -8.28
CA ALA A 112 1.08 3.36 -7.86
C ALA A 112 0.95 1.84 -7.69
N LEU A 113 0.17 1.47 -6.69
CA LEU A 113 -0.24 0.11 -6.36
C LEU A 113 -1.76 0.02 -6.44
N GLY A 114 -2.25 -1.16 -6.80
CA GLY A 114 -3.65 -1.40 -7.13
C GLY A 114 -3.82 -1.64 -8.63
N ASN A 115 -5.06 -1.89 -9.04
CA ASN A 115 -5.40 -2.10 -10.44
C ASN A 115 -6.88 -1.78 -10.68
N GLY A 116 -7.19 -1.23 -11.85
CA GLY A 116 -8.55 -1.03 -12.33
C GLY A 116 -8.93 0.44 -12.52
N ILE A 117 -10.22 0.65 -12.75
CA ILE A 117 -10.84 1.97 -12.94
C ILE A 117 -11.95 2.13 -11.88
N SER A 118 -12.07 3.33 -11.33
CA SER A 118 -13.13 3.74 -10.40
C SER A 118 -13.68 5.08 -10.85
N THR A 119 -15.00 5.18 -10.96
CA THR A 119 -15.75 6.34 -11.49
C THR A 119 -16.90 6.73 -10.56
N ASP A 120 -16.79 6.37 -9.28
CA ASP A 120 -17.80 6.49 -8.23
C ASP A 120 -17.35 7.41 -7.08
N VAL A 121 -16.18 8.03 -7.19
CA VAL A 121 -15.60 8.91 -6.18
C VAL A 121 -15.66 10.35 -6.64
N SER A 122 -16.38 11.21 -5.92
CA SER A 122 -16.49 12.65 -6.19
C SER A 122 -15.73 13.53 -5.19
N ASP A 123 -15.17 12.91 -4.15
CA ASP A 123 -14.63 13.62 -2.99
C ASP A 123 -13.11 13.47 -2.88
N VAL A 124 -12.43 14.58 -2.64
CA VAL A 124 -10.99 14.63 -2.36
C VAL A 124 -10.76 15.28 -1.01
N VAL A 125 -10.07 14.57 -0.13
CA VAL A 125 -9.65 15.04 1.19
C VAL A 125 -8.14 15.12 1.18
N TYR A 126 -7.58 16.30 1.47
CA TYR A 126 -6.14 16.49 1.47
C TYR A 126 -5.65 17.32 2.66
N VAL A 127 -4.41 17.06 3.05
CA VAL A 127 -3.67 17.87 4.04
C VAL A 127 -3.03 19.06 3.32
N LYS A 128 -3.29 20.27 3.80
CA LYS A 128 -2.75 21.50 3.21
C LYS A 128 -1.23 21.55 3.38
N THR A 129 -0.49 21.85 2.32
CA THR A 129 0.99 21.76 2.35
C THR A 129 1.68 23.08 2.70
N LYS A 130 1.09 24.23 2.36
CA LYS A 130 1.71 25.58 2.50
C LYS A 130 2.25 25.92 3.90
N HIS A 131 1.60 25.41 4.95
CA HIS A 131 2.01 25.62 6.35
C HIS A 131 2.14 24.31 7.12
N PHE A 132 2.46 23.22 6.41
CA PHE A 132 2.58 21.91 7.01
C PHE A 132 3.72 21.87 8.04
N SER A 133 3.45 21.23 9.18
CA SER A 133 4.43 20.90 10.20
C SER A 133 4.14 19.51 10.74
N ALA A 134 5.17 18.66 10.76
CA ALA A 134 5.06 17.29 11.26
C ALA A 134 4.65 17.22 12.75
N ALA A 135 4.90 18.30 13.51
CA ALA A 135 4.43 18.42 14.90
C ALA A 135 2.88 18.34 15.00
N ASN A 136 2.17 18.69 13.93
CA ASN A 136 0.71 18.66 13.88
C ASN A 136 0.15 17.31 13.40
N ASN A 137 0.98 16.35 12.98
CA ASN A 137 0.54 15.05 12.47
C ASN A 137 -0.43 14.31 13.42
N PRO A 138 -0.24 14.30 14.76
CA PRO A 138 -1.22 13.71 15.66
C PRO A 138 -2.59 14.43 15.68
N ALA A 139 -2.62 15.74 15.43
CA ALA A 139 -3.87 16.49 15.30
C ALA A 139 -4.55 16.17 13.96
N ILE A 140 -3.78 16.16 12.88
CA ILE A 140 -4.23 15.79 11.53
C ILE A 140 -4.89 14.40 11.53
N ALA A 141 -4.25 13.41 12.19
CA ALA A 141 -4.81 12.06 12.29
C ALA A 141 -6.22 12.02 12.91
N ARG A 142 -6.48 12.86 13.92
CA ARG A 142 -7.81 12.96 14.57
C ARG A 142 -8.83 13.66 13.68
N GLU A 143 -8.42 14.62 12.86
CA GLU A 143 -9.31 15.29 11.92
C GLU A 143 -9.69 14.38 10.76
N ILE A 144 -8.72 13.64 10.22
CA ILE A 144 -8.97 12.61 9.20
C ILE A 144 -9.92 11.52 9.72
N GLU A 145 -9.74 11.06 10.97
CA GLU A 145 -10.66 10.10 11.59
C GLU A 145 -12.12 10.61 11.59
N LYS A 146 -12.34 11.88 11.98
CA LYS A 146 -13.68 12.50 11.96
C LYS A 146 -14.27 12.58 10.57
N VAL A 147 -13.45 12.89 9.56
CA VAL A 147 -13.88 12.91 8.16
C VAL A 147 -14.27 11.50 7.73
N ASN A 148 -13.44 10.49 8.01
CA ASN A 148 -13.70 9.11 7.64
C ASN A 148 -15.00 8.56 8.26
N ILE A 149 -15.32 8.93 9.52
CA ILE A 149 -16.60 8.56 10.15
C ILE A 149 -17.78 9.09 9.33
N ARG A 150 -17.76 10.35 8.88
CA ARG A 150 -18.84 10.93 8.06
C ARG A 150 -19.00 10.21 6.73
N PHE A 151 -17.89 9.84 6.09
CA PHE A 151 -17.91 9.06 4.85
C PHE A 151 -18.44 7.63 5.08
N SER A 152 -18.15 7.04 6.24
CA SER A 152 -18.68 5.73 6.62
C SER A 152 -20.18 5.78 6.88
N GLU A 153 -20.68 6.84 7.54
CA GLU A 153 -22.12 7.04 7.79
C GLU A 153 -22.91 7.32 6.51
N ALA A 154 -22.27 7.97 5.53
CA ALA A 154 -22.87 8.30 4.24
C ALA A 154 -22.72 7.20 3.17
N ASP A 155 -22.04 6.09 3.49
CA ASP A 155 -21.65 5.04 2.54
C ASP A 155 -20.97 5.59 1.27
N LYS A 156 -20.00 6.47 1.48
CA LYS A 156 -19.23 7.13 0.42
C LYS A 156 -17.74 6.86 0.58
N ASN A 157 -17.01 7.01 -0.52
CA ASN A 157 -15.56 6.94 -0.57
C ASN A 157 -14.92 8.25 -1.03
N TYR A 158 -13.62 8.42 -0.76
CA TYR A 158 -12.87 9.62 -1.13
C TYR A 158 -11.43 9.29 -1.55
N VAL A 159 -10.79 10.22 -2.25
CA VAL A 159 -9.33 10.24 -2.45
C VAL A 159 -8.69 10.95 -1.27
N LEU A 160 -7.71 10.32 -0.63
CA LEU A 160 -6.96 10.86 0.50
C LEU A 160 -5.53 11.22 0.08
N VAL A 161 -5.12 12.47 0.29
CA VAL A 161 -3.77 12.94 -0.03
C VAL A 161 -3.11 13.59 1.18
N GLY A 162 -1.87 13.23 1.48
CA GLY A 162 -1.16 13.86 2.59
C GLY A 162 0.35 13.62 2.58
N PRO A 163 1.11 14.46 3.30
CA PRO A 163 2.56 14.41 3.30
C PRO A 163 3.13 13.32 4.22
N GLY A 164 4.21 12.69 3.77
CA GLY A 164 4.89 11.60 4.48
C GLY A 164 4.07 10.31 4.52
N ARG A 165 4.35 9.45 5.50
CA ARG A 165 3.71 8.13 5.61
C ARG A 165 2.32 8.20 6.23
N TRP A 166 1.40 7.36 5.74
CA TRP A 166 0.18 7.07 6.48
C TRP A 166 0.40 5.91 7.45
N GLY A 167 0.05 6.12 8.72
CA GLY A 167 0.11 5.08 9.76
C GLY A 167 1.49 4.85 10.38
N SER A 168 2.40 5.83 10.27
CA SER A 168 3.68 5.80 10.99
C SER A 168 3.45 5.89 12.51
N SER A 169 4.16 5.05 13.28
CA SER A 169 4.20 5.19 14.74
C SER A 169 5.07 6.37 15.20
N ASP A 170 6.00 6.81 14.33
CA ASP A 170 6.78 8.05 14.52
C ASP A 170 6.06 9.21 13.81
N PRO A 171 5.49 10.18 14.55
CA PRO A 171 4.80 11.33 13.97
C PRO A 171 5.72 12.24 13.16
N TRP A 172 7.04 12.19 13.35
CA TRP A 172 8.00 12.92 12.52
C TRP A 172 8.22 12.26 11.16
N LEU A 173 7.74 11.04 10.97
CA LEU A 173 7.81 10.31 9.72
C LEU A 173 6.45 10.17 9.01
N GLY A 174 5.36 10.67 9.59
CA GLY A 174 4.06 10.56 8.95
C GLY A 174 2.90 10.84 9.87
N ILE A 175 1.70 10.73 9.31
CA ILE A 175 0.45 10.95 10.01
C ILE A 175 0.05 9.63 10.70
N PRO A 176 -0.03 9.58 12.04
CA PRO A 176 -0.23 8.35 12.81
C PRO A 176 -1.70 7.88 12.81
N VAL A 177 -2.26 7.63 11.63
CA VAL A 177 -3.59 7.05 11.45
C VAL A 177 -3.57 5.54 11.69
N LYS A 178 -4.69 4.99 12.16
CA LYS A 178 -4.97 3.55 12.07
C LYS A 178 -5.81 3.29 10.83
N TRP A 179 -5.88 2.03 10.38
CA TRP A 179 -6.73 1.65 9.25
C TRP A 179 -8.18 2.15 9.41
N ALA A 180 -8.76 1.98 10.60
CA ALA A 180 -10.12 2.45 10.90
C ALA A 180 -10.31 3.97 10.74
N HIS A 181 -9.23 4.77 10.79
CA HIS A 181 -9.32 6.22 10.61
C HIS A 181 -9.37 6.63 9.14
N ILE A 182 -9.05 5.75 8.20
CA ILE A 182 -8.98 6.05 6.74
C ILE A 182 -9.64 4.95 5.89
N SER A 183 -10.47 4.10 6.49
CA SER A 183 -11.00 2.89 5.86
C SER A 183 -11.88 3.15 4.63
N GLN A 184 -12.43 4.37 4.49
CA GLN A 184 -13.28 4.76 3.36
C GLN A 184 -12.47 5.38 2.20
N ALA A 185 -11.16 5.54 2.33
CA ALA A 185 -10.33 6.02 1.24
C ALA A 185 -10.30 4.99 0.09
N ARG A 186 -10.63 5.44 -1.14
CA ARG A 186 -10.51 4.62 -2.36
C ARG A 186 -9.12 4.70 -2.97
N VAL A 187 -8.47 5.84 -2.78
CA VAL A 187 -7.07 6.07 -3.12
C VAL A 187 -6.41 6.76 -1.93
N ILE A 188 -5.24 6.28 -1.53
CA ILE A 188 -4.39 6.88 -0.51
C ILE A 188 -3.11 7.34 -1.17
N VAL A 189 -2.72 8.59 -0.94
CA VAL A 189 -1.55 9.19 -1.55
C VAL A 189 -0.59 9.70 -0.49
N GLU A 190 0.65 9.25 -0.58
CA GLU A 190 1.79 9.78 0.18
C GLU A 190 2.55 10.77 -0.70
N SER A 191 2.58 12.04 -0.28
CA SER A 191 3.34 13.08 -0.96
C SER A 191 4.63 13.44 -0.22
N GLY A 192 5.73 13.58 -0.96
CA GLY A 192 6.97 14.17 -0.43
C GLY A 192 6.89 15.70 -0.42
N LEU A 193 7.44 16.34 0.62
CA LEU A 193 7.64 17.81 0.66
C LEU A 193 9.14 18.15 0.71
N GLU A 194 9.49 19.41 0.44
CA GLU A 194 10.90 19.84 0.28
C GLU A 194 11.78 19.49 1.46
N ASN A 195 11.27 19.77 2.66
CA ASN A 195 11.93 19.52 3.94
C ASN A 195 11.31 18.34 4.70
N TYR A 196 10.54 17.49 4.02
CA TYR A 196 9.85 16.33 4.61
C TYR A 196 9.86 15.16 3.62
N ARG A 197 11.04 14.56 3.47
CA ARG A 197 11.33 13.47 2.53
C ARG A 197 11.41 12.17 3.26
N ILE A 198 10.41 11.34 3.07
CA ILE A 198 10.28 10.10 3.82
C ILE A 198 10.05 9.02 2.79
N GLU A 199 10.93 8.02 2.77
CA GLU A 199 10.73 6.88 1.89
C GLU A 199 9.41 6.20 2.26
N PRO A 200 8.56 5.87 1.29
CA PRO A 200 7.34 5.11 1.55
C PRO A 200 7.67 3.81 2.28
N SER A 201 6.90 3.46 3.30
CA SER A 201 7.04 2.17 3.98
C SER A 201 5.71 1.44 3.95
N GLN A 202 5.70 0.30 3.26
CA GLN A 202 4.54 -0.57 3.16
C GLN A 202 4.53 -1.51 4.37
N GLY A 203 4.05 -1.03 5.52
CA GLY A 203 3.84 -1.90 6.68
C GLY A 203 2.93 -3.08 6.30
N THR A 204 3.31 -4.30 6.67
CA THR A 204 2.68 -5.55 6.16
C THR A 204 1.16 -5.58 6.35
N HIS A 205 0.64 -5.16 7.52
CA HIS A 205 -0.79 -5.13 7.80
C HIS A 205 -1.52 -4.00 7.04
N PHE A 206 -0.84 -2.87 6.80
CA PHE A 206 -1.40 -1.79 6.01
C PHE A 206 -1.51 -2.21 4.54
N PHE A 207 -0.48 -2.89 4.03
CA PHE A 207 -0.43 -3.41 2.67
C PHE A 207 -1.49 -4.50 2.41
N GLN A 208 -1.68 -5.46 3.33
CA GLN A 208 -2.74 -6.46 3.21
C GLN A 208 -4.12 -5.82 3.05
N ASN A 209 -4.42 -4.77 3.80
CA ASN A 209 -5.69 -4.08 3.67
C ASN A 209 -5.83 -3.35 2.32
N LEU A 210 -4.77 -2.68 1.85
CA LEU A 210 -4.77 -2.04 0.53
C LEU A 210 -5.13 -3.03 -0.57
N THR A 211 -4.51 -4.22 -0.56
CA THR A 211 -4.77 -5.26 -1.58
C THR A 211 -6.14 -5.91 -1.41
N SER A 212 -6.56 -6.24 -0.18
CA SER A 212 -7.83 -6.93 0.06
C SER A 212 -9.05 -6.05 -0.24
N PHE A 213 -8.98 -4.73 0.04
CA PHE A 213 -10.09 -3.80 -0.17
C PHE A 213 -10.04 -3.07 -1.53
N GLY A 214 -9.03 -3.36 -2.37
CA GLY A 214 -8.87 -2.75 -3.68
C GLY A 214 -8.64 -1.23 -3.59
N VAL A 215 -7.92 -0.78 -2.56
CA VAL A 215 -7.58 0.64 -2.37
C VAL A 215 -6.33 0.96 -3.18
N GLY A 216 -6.41 2.00 -4.01
CA GLY A 216 -5.26 2.52 -4.72
C GLY A 216 -4.26 3.15 -3.77
N TYR A 217 -2.96 2.92 -3.95
CA TYR A 217 -1.94 3.52 -3.11
C TYR A 217 -0.84 4.14 -3.96
N PHE A 218 -0.70 5.46 -3.86
CA PHE A 218 0.16 6.23 -4.76
C PHE A 218 1.25 6.91 -3.94
N THR A 219 2.47 6.89 -4.45
CA THR A 219 3.56 7.70 -3.93
C THR A 219 3.88 8.81 -4.93
N ILE A 220 3.93 10.04 -4.46
CA ILE A 220 4.31 11.20 -5.27
C ILE A 220 5.53 11.86 -4.66
N ASN A 221 6.58 11.98 -5.46
CA ASN A 221 7.76 12.75 -5.11
C ASN A 221 7.70 14.11 -5.81
N SER A 222 7.34 15.16 -5.07
CA SER A 222 7.13 16.51 -5.61
C SER A 222 8.37 17.16 -6.25
N PHE A 223 9.57 16.57 -6.11
CA PHE A 223 10.82 17.09 -6.69
C PHE A 223 11.20 16.46 -8.03
N SER A 224 10.72 15.25 -8.29
CA SER A 224 10.88 14.62 -9.60
C SER A 224 9.57 14.81 -10.34
N GLN A 225 9.51 15.80 -11.24
CA GLN A 225 8.36 15.93 -12.15
C GLN A 225 8.13 14.65 -12.98
N GLN A 226 9.14 13.77 -13.05
CA GLN A 226 9.04 12.48 -13.70
C GLN A 226 8.30 11.43 -12.85
N ASP A 227 8.28 11.54 -11.51
CA ASP A 227 7.72 10.52 -10.61
C ASP A 227 6.21 10.70 -10.36
N GLY A 228 5.70 11.94 -10.46
CA GLY A 228 4.32 12.24 -10.14
C GLY A 228 4.05 13.73 -9.94
N PHE A 229 2.77 14.10 -9.85
CA PHE A 229 2.36 15.42 -9.40
C PHE A 229 0.97 15.37 -8.74
N PHE A 230 0.72 16.38 -7.90
CA PHE A 230 -0.56 16.65 -7.26
C PHE A 230 -0.90 18.13 -7.50
N ASP A 231 -2.02 18.39 -8.16
CA ASP A 231 -2.50 19.73 -8.50
C ASP A 231 -3.28 20.34 -7.32
N GLU A 232 -2.55 20.69 -6.25
CA GLU A 232 -3.13 21.32 -5.04
C GLU A 232 -3.76 22.68 -5.37
N ASP A 233 -3.20 23.45 -6.31
CA ASP A 233 -3.73 24.75 -6.72
C ASP A 233 -5.11 24.62 -7.40
N PHE A 234 -5.32 23.59 -8.23
CA PHE A 234 -6.64 23.29 -8.77
C PHE A 234 -7.65 23.05 -7.65
N LEU A 235 -7.32 22.22 -6.65
CA LEU A 235 -8.23 21.92 -5.53
C LEU A 235 -8.48 23.14 -4.63
N ASP A 236 -7.44 23.95 -4.39
CA ASP A 236 -7.54 25.20 -3.63
C ASP A 236 -8.51 26.21 -4.29
N SER A 237 -8.63 26.17 -5.62
CA SER A 237 -9.56 27.02 -6.39
C SER A 237 -11.03 26.60 -6.31
N GLN A 238 -11.31 25.37 -5.83
CA GLN A 238 -12.67 24.83 -5.70
C GLN A 238 -13.29 25.19 -4.34
N PRO A 239 -14.63 25.28 -4.24
CA PRO A 239 -15.30 25.47 -2.96
C PRO A 239 -15.05 24.26 -2.03
N ALA A 240 -14.66 24.53 -0.78
CA ALA A 240 -14.50 23.50 0.23
C ALA A 240 -15.86 23.14 0.86
N VAL A 241 -16.16 21.85 0.96
CA VAL A 241 -17.29 21.33 1.74
C VAL A 241 -16.96 21.37 3.23
N TYR A 242 -15.71 21.10 3.57
CA TYR A 242 -15.20 21.13 4.93
C TYR A 242 -13.73 21.55 4.91
N GLU A 243 -13.35 22.42 5.85
CA GLU A 243 -12.01 22.96 5.94
C GLU A 243 -11.65 23.26 7.40
N THR A 244 -10.43 22.88 7.79
CA THR A 244 -9.82 23.22 9.09
C THR A 244 -8.50 23.96 8.85
N ASP A 245 -7.69 24.18 9.88
CA ASP A 245 -6.33 24.71 9.69
C ASP A 245 -5.42 23.72 8.93
N PHE A 246 -5.70 22.41 9.01
CA PHE A 246 -4.80 21.38 8.48
C PHE A 246 -5.33 20.64 7.25
N ILE A 247 -6.65 20.41 7.16
CA ILE A 247 -7.24 19.58 6.10
C ILE A 247 -8.29 20.35 5.32
N ARG A 248 -8.47 19.94 4.07
CA ARG A 248 -9.48 20.46 3.16
C ARG A 248 -10.17 19.33 2.43
N HIS A 249 -11.48 19.43 2.31
CA HIS A 249 -12.35 18.49 1.62
C HIS A 249 -13.11 19.22 0.52
N VAL A 250 -12.90 18.76 -0.71
CA VAL A 250 -13.56 19.23 -1.93
C VAL A 250 -14.46 18.11 -2.47
N CYS A 251 -15.66 18.46 -2.92
CA CYS A 251 -16.61 17.54 -3.53
C CYS A 251 -17.02 18.12 -4.89
N PHE A 252 -17.07 17.26 -5.91
CA PHE A 252 -17.44 17.63 -7.27
C PHE A 252 -18.80 17.06 -7.67
N ASP A 253 -19.49 17.74 -8.59
CA ASP A 253 -20.79 17.27 -9.09
C ASP A 253 -20.66 15.99 -9.94
N GLN A 254 -19.52 15.82 -10.62
CA GLN A 254 -19.18 14.60 -11.36
C GLN A 254 -18.07 13.83 -10.64
N PRO A 255 -18.06 12.48 -10.69
CA PRO A 255 -16.98 11.69 -10.15
C PRO A 255 -15.64 11.95 -10.84
N LEU A 256 -14.54 11.87 -10.09
CA LEU A 256 -13.19 11.88 -10.63
C LEU A 256 -12.85 10.48 -11.18
N PRO A 257 -12.53 10.33 -12.48
CA PRO A 257 -12.05 9.05 -13.00
C PRO A 257 -10.69 8.69 -12.40
N ILE A 258 -10.64 7.58 -11.67
CA ILE A 258 -9.42 7.00 -11.08
C ILE A 258 -9.01 5.82 -11.95
N LYS A 259 -7.76 5.80 -12.43
CA LYS A 259 -7.22 4.73 -13.27
C LYS A 259 -5.88 4.25 -12.72
N ILE A 260 -5.74 2.95 -12.48
CA ILE A 260 -4.52 2.35 -11.93
C ILE A 260 -4.08 1.16 -12.77
N SER A 261 -2.85 1.24 -13.30
CA SER A 261 -2.17 0.13 -13.95
C SER A 261 -1.08 -0.42 -13.03
N GLY A 262 -1.38 -1.49 -12.29
CA GLY A 262 -0.41 -2.14 -11.42
C GLY A 262 0.80 -2.70 -12.17
N LYS A 263 0.61 -3.13 -13.43
CA LYS A 263 1.70 -3.61 -14.31
C LYS A 263 2.69 -2.51 -14.67
N LYS A 264 2.19 -1.30 -14.99
CA LYS A 264 3.03 -0.13 -15.31
C LYS A 264 3.45 0.65 -14.06
N LYS A 265 2.87 0.34 -12.89
CA LYS A 265 2.96 1.11 -11.64
C LYS A 265 2.47 2.56 -11.79
N ILE A 266 1.53 2.80 -12.70
CA ILE A 266 1.01 4.15 -12.97
C ILE A 266 -0.40 4.28 -12.40
N GLY A 267 -0.65 5.39 -11.69
CA GLY A 267 -1.95 5.75 -11.15
C GLY A 267 -2.29 7.18 -11.51
N VAL A 268 -3.54 7.42 -11.93
CA VAL A 268 -4.04 8.74 -12.32
C VAL A 268 -5.41 9.00 -11.72
N VAL A 269 -5.63 10.23 -11.27
CA VAL A 269 -6.95 10.78 -10.93
C VAL A 269 -7.20 11.97 -11.85
N LEU A 270 -8.18 11.85 -12.73
CA LEU A 270 -8.55 12.88 -13.69
C LEU A 270 -9.48 13.92 -13.04
N LYS A 271 -9.50 15.12 -13.61
CA LYS A 271 -10.48 16.16 -13.27
C LYS A 271 -11.89 15.67 -13.67
N PRO A 272 -12.93 16.10 -12.93
CA PRO A 272 -14.33 15.76 -13.23
C PRO A 272 -14.83 16.34 -14.56
#